data_AF-E6UA56-F1
#
_entry.id   AF-E6UA56-F1
#
_cell.length_a   1.000
_cell.length_b   1.000
_cell.length_c   1.000
_cell.angle_alpha   90.00
_cell.angle_beta   90.00
_cell.angle_gamma   90.00
#
_symmetry.space_group_name_H-M   'P 1'
#
loop_
_entity.id
_entity.type
_entity.pdbx_description
1 polymer ?
#
loop_
_entity_poly.entity_id
_entity_poly.type
_entity_poly.pdbx_seq_one_letter_code
_entity_poly.pdbx_strand_id
1 'polypeptide(L)'
;MQDKLQELLDRLDANLEDFRKTWESSDKAKLIDGSREITAIRDAHYYLTESHGFEPEEIDYLLLFENPLQVVADKWLERTEDLSDFSFALDEVFDKQDALRDYERKEKPSVLEQLRKAPGLTPEPREKSAPAKEAR
;
A
#
# COMPACT_ATOMS: atom_id res chain seq x y z
N MET A 1 -36.56 -11.39 -13.10
CA MET A 1 -35.48 -11.09 -12.14
C MET A 1 -34.20 -11.79 -12.58
N GLN A 2 -34.20 -13.12 -12.71
CA GLN A 2 -33.02 -13.88 -13.11
C GLN A 2 -32.45 -13.46 -14.49
N ASP A 3 -33.31 -13.18 -15.48
CA ASP A 3 -32.85 -12.72 -16.80
C ASP A 3 -32.13 -11.36 -16.75
N LYS A 4 -32.64 -10.42 -15.95
CA LYS A 4 -32.03 -9.08 -15.80
C LYS A 4 -30.74 -9.14 -14.98
N LEU A 5 -30.70 -10.01 -13.97
CA LEU A 5 -29.46 -10.26 -13.23
C LEU A 5 -28.38 -10.81 -14.16
N GLN A 6 -28.73 -11.79 -15.00
CA GLN A 6 -27.78 -12.32 -15.99
C GLN A 6 -27.36 -11.24 -16.99
N GLU A 7 -28.28 -10.41 -17.48
CA GLU A 7 -27.96 -9.28 -18.35
C GLU A 7 -26.95 -8.32 -17.70
N LEU A 8 -27.13 -8.01 -16.41
CA LEU A 8 -26.20 -7.15 -15.67
C LEU A 8 -24.82 -7.81 -15.55
N LEU A 9 -24.75 -9.08 -15.15
CA LEU A 9 -23.48 -9.80 -15.02
C LEU A 9 -22.73 -9.89 -16.35
N ASP A 10 -23.44 -10.22 -17.44
CA ASP A 10 -22.86 -10.26 -18.79
C ASP A 10 -22.34 -8.87 -19.21
N ARG A 11 -23.04 -7.79 -18.84
CA ARG A 11 -22.60 -6.42 -19.13
C ARG A 11 -21.37 -6.02 -18.32
N LEU A 12 -21.30 -6.40 -17.04
CA LEU A 12 -20.13 -6.15 -16.19
C LEU A 12 -18.89 -6.89 -16.73
N ASP A 13 -19.05 -8.13 -17.18
CA ASP A 13 -17.97 -8.91 -17.82
C ASP A 13 -17.51 -8.27 -19.13
N ALA A 14 -18.45 -7.84 -19.98
CA ALA A 14 -18.13 -7.14 -21.22
C ALA A 14 -17.40 -5.81 -20.96
N ASN A 15 -17.83 -5.04 -19.97
CA ASN A 15 -17.16 -3.80 -19.58
C ASN A 15 -15.71 -4.07 -19.12
N LEU A 16 -15.49 -5.11 -18.31
CA LEU A 16 -14.14 -5.49 -17.85
C LEU A 16 -13.24 -5.94 -19.01
N GLU A 17 -13.78 -6.71 -19.95
CA GLU A 17 -13.07 -7.13 -21.18
C GLU A 17 -12.61 -5.93 -22.01
N ASP A 18 -13.44 -4.89 -22.14
CA ASP A 18 -13.08 -3.69 -22.90
C ASP A 18 -12.00 -2.86 -22.19
N PHE A 19 -12.04 -2.77 -20.86
CA PHE A 19 -10.94 -2.21 -20.08
C PHE A 19 -9.65 -3.02 -20.27
N ARG A 20 -9.72 -4.35 -20.23
CA ARG A 20 -8.56 -5.22 -20.43
C ARG A 20 -7.91 -5.00 -21.79
N LYS A 21 -8.68 -4.93 -22.88
CA LYS A 21 -8.16 -4.64 -24.23
C LYS A 21 -7.47 -3.27 -24.28
N THR A 22 -8.02 -2.28 -23.56
CA THR A 22 -7.41 -0.95 -23.45
C THR A 22 -6.07 -0.99 -22.69
N TRP A 23 -6.00 -1.75 -21.60
CA TRP A 23 -4.76 -1.91 -20.84
C TRP A 23 -3.70 -2.69 -21.62
N GLU A 24 -4.08 -3.76 -22.32
CA GLU A 24 -3.16 -4.58 -23.12
C GLU A 24 -2.53 -3.82 -24.29
N SER A 25 -3.24 -2.80 -24.81
CA SER A 25 -2.74 -1.91 -25.86
C SER A 25 -2.01 -0.66 -25.32
N SER A 26 -2.02 -0.44 -24.01
CA SER A 26 -1.36 0.70 -23.36
C SER A 26 0.12 0.42 -23.09
N ASP A 27 0.92 1.49 -23.05
CA ASP A 27 2.32 1.38 -22.65
C ASP A 27 2.46 1.19 -21.12
N LYS A 28 3.62 0.67 -20.72
CA LYS A 28 3.89 0.32 -19.32
C LYS A 28 3.83 1.52 -18.38
N ALA A 29 4.22 2.72 -18.83
CA ALA A 29 4.23 3.89 -17.97
C ALA A 29 2.79 4.30 -17.63
N LYS A 30 1.90 4.33 -18.63
CA LYS A 30 0.47 4.58 -18.41
C LYS A 30 -0.18 3.57 -17.47
N LEU A 31 0.17 2.29 -17.59
CA LEU A 31 -0.36 1.25 -16.69
C LEU A 31 0.11 1.43 -15.24
N ILE A 32 1.35 1.85 -15.03
CA ILE A 32 1.89 2.14 -13.69
C ILE A 32 1.17 3.35 -13.10
N ASP A 33 1.07 4.43 -13.87
CA ASP A 33 0.43 5.68 -13.44
C ASP A 33 -1.08 5.47 -13.18
N GLY A 34 -1.74 4.64 -13.98
CA GLY A 34 -3.15 4.27 -13.85
C GLY A 34 -3.44 3.10 -12.91
N SER A 35 -2.44 2.60 -12.16
CA SER A 35 -2.61 1.37 -11.36
C SER A 35 -3.76 1.43 -10.35
N ARG A 36 -4.03 2.60 -9.76
CA ARG A 36 -5.16 2.80 -8.85
C ARG A 36 -6.51 2.62 -9.54
N GLU A 37 -6.67 3.17 -10.74
CA GLU A 37 -7.89 3.00 -11.54
C GLU A 37 -8.09 1.53 -11.94
N ILE A 38 -7.00 0.86 -12.36
CA ILE A 38 -7.01 -0.58 -12.67
C ILE A 38 -7.49 -1.39 -11.48
N THR A 39 -6.96 -1.11 -10.28
CA THR A 39 -7.40 -1.78 -9.05
C THR A 39 -8.86 -1.49 -8.76
N ALA A 40 -9.29 -0.22 -8.87
CA ALA A 40 -10.67 0.15 -8.56
C ALA A 40 -11.69 -0.57 -9.47
N ILE A 41 -11.39 -0.67 -10.77
CA ILE A 41 -12.23 -1.41 -11.74
C ILE A 41 -12.28 -2.90 -11.40
N ARG A 42 -11.15 -3.50 -11.04
CA ARG A 42 -11.10 -4.93 -10.69
C ARG A 42 -11.83 -5.25 -9.38
N ASP A 43 -11.66 -4.41 -8.37
CA ASP A 43 -12.33 -4.57 -7.08
C ASP A 43 -13.85 -4.40 -7.23
N ALA A 44 -14.28 -3.40 -7.98
CA ALA A 44 -15.70 -3.18 -8.26
C ALA A 44 -16.31 -4.38 -8.99
N HIS A 45 -15.66 -4.89 -10.03
CA HIS A 45 -16.13 -6.08 -10.75
C HIS A 45 -16.25 -7.28 -9.81
N TYR A 46 -15.18 -7.62 -9.09
CA TYR A 46 -15.18 -8.75 -8.15
C TYR A 46 -16.28 -8.62 -7.09
N TYR A 47 -16.46 -7.44 -6.49
CA TYR A 47 -17.48 -7.24 -5.49
C TYR A 47 -18.89 -7.44 -6.07
N LEU A 48 -19.17 -6.87 -7.24
CA LEU A 48 -20.47 -6.94 -7.89
C LEU A 48 -20.82 -8.36 -8.36
N THR A 49 -19.85 -9.14 -8.85
CA THR A 49 -20.14 -10.49 -9.36
C THR A 49 -20.07 -11.58 -8.29
N GLU A 50 -19.19 -11.45 -7.30
CA GLU A 50 -18.92 -12.53 -6.34
C GLU A 50 -19.54 -12.31 -4.95
N SER A 51 -19.82 -11.06 -4.54
CA SER A 51 -20.09 -10.74 -3.12
C SER A 51 -21.38 -9.97 -2.85
N HIS A 52 -21.80 -9.06 -3.72
CA HIS A 52 -22.78 -8.03 -3.37
C HIS A 52 -24.19 -8.59 -3.10
N GLY A 53 -24.70 -9.45 -3.98
CA GLY A 53 -26.08 -9.93 -3.94
C GLY A 53 -27.09 -8.82 -4.23
N PHE A 54 -27.65 -8.79 -5.44
CA PHE A 54 -28.48 -7.68 -5.91
C PHE A 54 -29.97 -7.82 -5.57
N GLU A 55 -30.57 -6.70 -5.17
CA GLU A 55 -32.02 -6.51 -5.18
C GLU A 55 -32.53 -6.09 -6.58
N PRO A 56 -33.80 -6.36 -6.93
CA PRO A 56 -34.33 -6.10 -8.28
C PRO A 56 -34.23 -4.64 -8.72
N GLU A 57 -34.44 -3.69 -7.81
CA GLU A 57 -34.39 -2.25 -8.09
C GLU A 57 -32.96 -1.78 -8.37
N GLU A 58 -31.96 -2.40 -7.74
CA GLU A 58 -30.54 -2.10 -7.97
C GLU A 58 -30.11 -2.56 -9.36
N ILE A 59 -30.56 -3.75 -9.78
CA ILE A 59 -30.32 -4.27 -11.13
C ILE A 59 -30.92 -3.32 -12.16
N ASP A 60 -32.18 -2.93 -11.98
CA ASP A 60 -32.86 -2.01 -12.89
C ASP A 60 -32.18 -0.66 -12.97
N TYR A 61 -31.65 -0.15 -11.86
CA TYR A 61 -30.91 1.11 -11.82
C TYR A 61 -29.55 1.01 -12.51
N LEU A 62 -28.78 -0.05 -12.25
CA LEU A 62 -27.45 -0.22 -12.86
C LEU A 62 -27.54 -0.47 -14.37
N LEU A 63 -28.57 -1.16 -14.84
CA LEU A 63 -28.81 -1.38 -16.27
C LEU A 63 -29.17 -0.10 -17.04
N LEU A 64 -29.40 1.04 -16.36
CA LEU A 64 -29.54 2.34 -17.03
C LEU A 64 -28.22 2.87 -17.60
N PHE A 65 -27.08 2.37 -17.13
CA PHE A 65 -25.76 2.80 -17.57
C PHE A 65 -25.22 1.90 -18.68
N GLU A 66 -24.51 2.47 -19.64
CA GLU A 66 -23.78 1.69 -20.66
C GLU A 66 -22.59 0.95 -20.06
N ASN A 67 -21.91 1.58 -19.09
CA ASN A 67 -20.79 1.02 -18.36
C ASN A 67 -21.02 1.13 -16.84
N PRO A 68 -21.92 0.31 -16.27
CA PRO A 68 -22.17 0.30 -14.83
C PRO A 68 -20.90 -0.01 -14.02
N LEU A 69 -19.97 -0.79 -14.58
CA LEU A 69 -18.71 -1.12 -13.91
C LEU A 69 -17.88 0.14 -13.65
N GLN A 70 -17.73 1.02 -14.64
CA GLN A 70 -17.01 2.28 -14.48
C GLN A 70 -17.66 3.18 -13.44
N VAL A 71 -19.00 3.29 -13.44
CA VAL A 71 -19.73 4.14 -12.49
C VAL A 71 -19.45 3.73 -11.03
N VAL A 72 -19.43 2.42 -10.76
CA VAL A 72 -19.12 1.90 -9.42
C VAL A 72 -17.62 2.07 -9.10
N ALA A 73 -16.75 1.79 -10.07
CA ALA A 73 -15.31 1.93 -9.91
C ALA A 73 -14.88 3.37 -9.58
N ASP A 74 -15.47 4.38 -10.25
CA ASP A 74 -15.18 5.79 -9.99
C ASP A 74 -15.51 6.17 -8.54
N LYS A 75 -16.65 5.69 -8.02
CA LYS A 75 -17.06 5.92 -6.62
C LYS A 75 -16.14 5.20 -5.62
N TRP A 76 -15.66 4.02 -5.98
CA TRP A 76 -14.67 3.31 -5.16
C TRP A 76 -13.30 4.01 -5.18
N LEU A 77 -12.88 4.53 -6.33
CA LEU A 77 -11.64 5.26 -6.48
C LEU A 77 -11.66 6.54 -5.63
N GLU A 78 -12.73 7.35 -5.73
CA GLU A 78 -12.94 8.55 -4.88
C GLU A 78 -12.76 8.24 -3.39
N ARG A 79 -13.21 7.06 -2.94
CA ARG A 79 -13.12 6.62 -1.54
C ARG A 79 -11.72 6.15 -1.12
N THR A 80 -10.95 5.59 -2.04
CA THR A 80 -9.62 4.99 -1.81
C THR A 80 -8.45 5.91 -2.15
N GLU A 81 -8.72 7.04 -2.79
CA GLU A 81 -7.75 8.12 -2.99
C GLU A 81 -7.43 8.86 -1.68
N ASP A 82 -8.33 8.84 -0.71
CA ASP A 82 -8.04 9.40 0.60
C ASP A 82 -7.03 8.52 1.38
N LEU A 83 -5.79 9.00 1.42
CA LEU A 83 -4.68 8.39 2.14
C LEU A 83 -4.47 8.99 3.54
N SER A 84 -5.41 9.80 4.04
CA SER A 84 -5.24 10.47 5.33
C SER A 84 -5.02 9.49 6.50
N ASP A 85 -5.59 8.28 6.39
CA ASP A 85 -5.50 7.23 7.40
C ASP A 85 -4.41 6.17 7.09
N PHE A 86 -3.50 6.47 6.16
CA PHE A 86 -2.41 5.53 5.83
C PHE A 86 -1.46 5.27 7.02
N SER A 87 -1.51 6.10 8.08
CA SER A 87 -0.81 5.87 9.34
C SER A 87 -1.16 4.52 9.98
N PHE A 88 -2.39 4.03 9.79
CA PHE A 88 -2.80 2.70 10.28
C PHE A 88 -1.86 1.59 9.80
N ALA A 89 -1.37 1.66 8.56
CA ALA A 89 -0.44 0.66 8.02
C ALA A 89 0.91 0.68 8.76
N LEU A 90 1.37 1.86 9.18
CA LEU A 90 2.60 1.97 9.97
C LEU A 90 2.38 1.51 11.41
N ASP A 91 1.24 1.85 12.01
CA ASP A 91 0.89 1.42 13.36
C ASP A 91 0.84 -0.11 13.44
N GLU A 92 0.20 -0.78 12.48
CA GLU A 92 0.17 -2.24 12.40
C GLU A 92 1.57 -2.86 12.30
N VAL A 93 2.48 -2.26 11.51
CA VAL A 93 3.86 -2.71 11.38
C VAL A 93 4.64 -2.52 12.69
N PHE A 94 4.43 -1.40 13.38
CA PHE A 94 5.14 -1.08 14.62
C PHE A 94 4.62 -1.83 15.83
N ASP A 95 3.32 -2.05 15.91
CA ASP A 95 2.66 -2.70 17.04
C ASP A 95 2.93 -4.21 17.03
N LYS A 96 2.80 -4.86 15.87
CA LYS A 96 3.00 -6.31 15.76
C LYS A 96 4.47 -6.68 15.71
N GLN A 97 5.31 -5.85 15.07
CA GLN A 97 6.73 -6.11 14.76
C GLN A 97 6.99 -7.51 14.15
N ASP A 98 5.96 -8.19 13.67
CA ASP A 98 6.03 -9.50 13.02
C ASP A 98 6.73 -9.42 11.68
N ALA A 99 6.64 -8.26 11.00
CA ALA A 99 7.41 -7.92 9.80
C ALA A 99 8.92 -8.12 9.98
N LEU A 100 9.43 -8.06 11.22
CA LEU A 100 10.81 -8.43 11.51
C LEU A 100 11.09 -9.89 11.09
N ARG A 101 10.18 -10.83 11.31
CA ARG A 101 10.36 -12.26 10.94
C ARG A 101 10.22 -12.50 9.45
N ASP A 102 9.36 -11.75 8.78
CA ASP A 102 8.91 -12.04 7.42
C ASP A 102 9.73 -11.32 6.33
N TYR A 103 10.46 -10.26 6.69
CA TYR A 103 11.25 -9.46 5.75
C TYR A 103 12.74 -9.45 6.09
N GLU A 104 13.59 -9.39 5.06
CA GLU A 104 15.05 -9.28 5.22
C GLU A 104 15.44 -8.03 6.01
N ARG A 105 16.36 -8.18 6.96
CA ARG A 105 16.84 -7.08 7.81
C ARG A 105 18.28 -6.74 7.50
N LYS A 106 18.57 -5.44 7.46
CA LYS A 106 19.94 -4.97 7.63
C LYS A 106 20.36 -5.16 9.09
N GLU A 107 21.58 -5.62 9.31
CA GLU A 107 22.15 -5.67 10.65
C GLU A 107 22.17 -4.25 11.24
N LYS A 108 21.70 -4.11 12.49
CA LYS A 108 21.80 -2.83 13.18
C LYS A 108 23.29 -2.60 13.51
N PRO A 109 23.86 -1.45 13.12
CA PRO A 109 25.24 -1.14 13.47
C PRO A 109 25.40 -1.21 14.99
N SER A 110 26.46 -1.89 15.44
CA SER A 110 26.72 -2.04 16.86
C SER A 110 26.95 -0.68 17.50
N VAL A 111 26.38 -0.47 18.69
CA VAL A 111 26.61 0.74 19.50
C VAL A 111 28.11 0.99 19.70
N LEU A 112 28.91 -0.07 19.82
CA LEU A 112 30.36 0.02 19.93
C LEU A 112 31.03 0.53 18.66
N GLU A 113 30.54 0.14 17.49
CA GLU A 113 31.04 0.67 16.22
C GLU A 113 30.66 2.14 16.02
N GLN A 114 29.47 2.54 16.47
CA GLN A 114 29.04 3.93 16.43
C GLN A 114 29.87 4.81 17.37
N LEU A 115 30.14 4.34 18.59
CA LEU A 115 30.99 5.05 19.56
C LEU A 115 32.44 5.17 19.09
N ARG A 116 32.98 4.16 18.40
CA ARG A 116 34.33 4.23 17.80
C ARG A 116 34.44 5.21 16.65
N LYS A 117 33.34 5.45 15.92
CA LYS A 117 33.27 6.37 14.79
C LYS A 117 32.88 7.80 15.21
N ALA A 118 32.46 8.00 16.46
CA ALA A 118 32.13 9.31 17.00
C ALA A 118 33.43 10.11 17.28
N PRO A 119 33.64 11.29 16.66
CA PRO A 119 34.79 12.12 16.96
C PRO A 119 34.62 12.76 18.34
N GLY A 120 35.51 12.45 19.29
CA GLY A 120 35.56 13.15 20.58
C GLY A 120 35.92 12.35 21.84
N LEU A 121 36.18 11.04 21.76
CA LEU A 121 36.62 10.25 22.94
C LEU A 121 38.06 9.75 22.79
N THR A 122 39.02 10.67 22.70
CA THR A 122 40.40 10.38 23.10
C THR A 122 40.52 10.61 24.60
N PRO A 123 40.73 9.58 25.43
CA PRO A 123 41.10 9.80 26.83
C PRO A 123 42.51 10.41 26.86
N GLU A 124 42.61 11.66 27.32
CA GLU A 124 43.87 12.31 27.66
C GLU A 124 44.67 11.44 28.65
N PRO A 125 45.97 11.16 28.41
CA PRO A 125 46.79 10.40 29.34
C PRO A 125 46.96 11.19 30.65
N ARG A 126 46.50 10.63 31.78
CA ARG A 126 46.81 11.18 33.11
C ARG A 126 48.33 11.20 33.30
N GLU A 127 48.93 12.39 33.32
CA GLU A 127 50.31 12.60 33.72
C GLU A 127 50.52 12.07 35.14
N LYS A 128 51.43 11.11 35.28
CA LYS A 128 51.90 10.63 36.58
C LYS A 128 52.78 11.72 37.20
N SER A 129 52.24 12.45 38.16
CA SER A 129 53.03 13.31 39.03
C SER A 129 53.90 12.45 39.96
N ALA A 130 55.22 12.49 39.77
CA ALA A 130 56.19 11.91 40.70
C ALA A 130 56.45 12.89 41.87
N PRO A 131 56.62 12.40 43.12
CA PRO A 131 56.85 13.28 44.25
C PRO A 131 58.29 13.82 44.25
N ALA A 132 58.41 15.14 44.37
CA ALA A 132 59.69 15.82 44.57
C ALA A 132 60.26 15.48 45.95
N LYS A 133 61.52 15.06 45.97
CA LYS A 133 62.36 15.01 47.18
C LYS A 133 62.63 16.44 47.65
N GLU A 134 62.29 16.75 48.89
CA GLU A 134 62.93 17.86 49.62
C GLU A 134 63.96 17.30 50.61
N ALA A 135 65.17 17.80 50.45
CA ALA A 135 66.28 17.64 51.37
C ALA A 135 66.33 18.85 52.30
N ARG A 136 66.39 18.62 53.61
CA ARG A 136 67.25 19.34 54.55
C ARG A 136 67.33 18.61 55.87
#